data_AF-A0A7S2GX67-F1
#
_entry.id   AF-A0A7S2GX67-F1
#
_cell.length_a   1.000
_cell.length_b   1.000
_cell.length_c   1.000
_cell.angle_alpha   90.00
_cell.angle_beta   90.00
_cell.angle_gamma   90.00
#
_symmetry.space_group_name_H-M   'P 1'
#
loop_
_entity.id
_entity.type
_entity.pdbx_description
1 polymer ?
#
loop_
_entity_poly.entity_id
_entity_poly.type
_entity_poly.pdbx_seq_one_letter_code
_entity_poly.pdbx_strand_id
1 'polypeptide(L)'
;MGSAASISGDEITKAQAQELAGDLWNEESEAVWSEKSMLGTISKEDWEDITFAASIKRIFLAELETEIDRVCSSGKTPLVLCPLEEGEGTSKVDTYFGYSKHAPHIIEGKKLIRDIYVSKSVTMEDARSELRSTLVNAMMENPPHNPDGRMLMIRLANSACDFNSICDENTFPLEVFDPSLISTEAVWSKFVTDEDKAGTFGMFTVGSDFRVVITSDFAPEDAASFLKGSIPLSAGGPIEVICVKPGAPPKPPPQPQRGDLVAYNEDVGSETIICTMLAFQPDGEKCNIKFVDGTVKEVSAESVSFAPEGSELPPAPEPEPEPEPPEQSQGSKKNTKKPTKGKKPIVHGTAKKKKNKPPKK
;
A
#
# COMPACT_ATOMS: atom_id res chain seq x y z
N MET A 1 -28.31 -17.20 9.36
CA MET A 1 -29.04 -17.30 8.08
C MET A 1 -30.17 -16.29 8.12
N GLY A 2 -29.91 -15.05 7.70
CA GLY A 2 -30.92 -13.99 7.64
C GLY A 2 -31.76 -14.15 6.38
N SER A 3 -33.08 -14.09 6.53
CA SER A 3 -34.02 -14.06 5.41
C SER A 3 -33.80 -12.78 4.61
N ALA A 4 -33.16 -12.87 3.44
CA ALA A 4 -33.01 -11.72 2.55
C ALA A 4 -34.41 -11.29 2.08
N ALA A 5 -34.87 -10.12 2.53
CA ALA A 5 -36.12 -9.54 2.09
C ALA A 5 -36.02 -9.19 0.60
N SER A 6 -36.77 -9.90 -0.25
CA SER A 6 -36.87 -9.56 -1.67
C SER A 6 -37.75 -8.31 -1.80
N ILE A 7 -37.14 -7.17 -2.15
CA ILE A 7 -37.86 -5.92 -2.38
C ILE A 7 -38.52 -5.98 -3.77
N SER A 8 -39.85 -5.98 -3.81
CA SER A 8 -40.62 -5.87 -5.04
C SER A 8 -40.92 -4.39 -5.32
N GLY A 9 -40.04 -3.73 -6.07
CA GLY A 9 -40.18 -2.33 -6.49
C GLY A 9 -38.85 -1.76 -6.97
N ASP A 10 -38.89 -0.80 -7.90
CA ASP A 10 -37.69 -0.11 -8.42
C ASP A 10 -37.21 1.01 -7.47
N GLU A 11 -38.01 1.34 -6.46
CA GLU A 11 -37.72 2.34 -5.46
C GLU A 11 -37.38 1.70 -4.11
N ILE A 12 -36.36 2.24 -3.45
CA ILE A 12 -35.90 1.84 -2.12
C ILE A 12 -36.14 3.01 -1.18
N THR A 13 -36.77 2.73 -0.03
CA THR A 13 -36.97 3.70 1.06
C THR A 13 -35.75 3.75 1.98
N LYS A 14 -35.57 4.84 2.75
CA LYS A 14 -34.44 4.97 3.70
C LYS A 14 -34.38 3.82 4.70
N ALA A 15 -35.53 3.38 5.20
CA ALA A 15 -35.59 2.27 6.16
C ALA A 15 -35.11 0.95 5.55
N GLN A 16 -35.51 0.66 4.30
CA GLN A 16 -35.03 -0.52 3.57
C GLN A 16 -33.53 -0.42 3.27
N ALA A 17 -33.04 0.75 2.88
CA ALA A 17 -31.63 0.99 2.62
C ALA A 17 -30.76 0.76 3.86
N GLN A 18 -31.19 1.29 5.02
CA GLN A 18 -30.55 1.04 6.32
C GLN A 18 -30.54 -0.44 6.69
N GLU A 19 -31.66 -1.14 6.47
CA GLU A 19 -31.76 -2.58 6.71
C GLU A 19 -30.83 -3.39 5.79
N LEU A 20 -30.74 -3.02 4.50
CA LEU A 20 -29.90 -3.69 3.52
C LEU A 20 -28.41 -3.46 3.75
N ALA A 21 -28.00 -2.24 4.10
CA ALA A 21 -26.60 -1.92 4.34
C ALA A 21 -26.09 -2.49 5.67
N GLY A 22 -26.96 -2.60 6.68
CA GLY A 22 -26.57 -3.06 8.00
C GLY A 22 -25.43 -2.20 8.57
N ASP A 23 -24.32 -2.85 8.93
CA ASP A 23 -23.14 -2.20 9.50
C ASP A 23 -22.38 -1.30 8.51
N LEU A 24 -22.66 -1.41 7.21
CA LEU A 24 -22.08 -0.52 6.19
C LEU A 24 -22.76 0.85 6.14
N TRP A 25 -23.92 1.03 6.78
CA TRP A 25 -24.59 2.33 6.85
C TRP A 25 -23.87 3.26 7.82
N ASN A 26 -23.16 4.26 7.29
CA ASN A 26 -22.42 5.25 8.06
C ASN A 26 -22.84 6.69 7.68
N GLU A 27 -22.19 7.69 8.30
CA GLU A 27 -22.47 9.11 8.04
C GLU A 27 -22.28 9.50 6.57
N GLU A 28 -21.33 8.88 5.86
CA GLU A 28 -21.10 9.14 4.43
C GLU A 28 -22.25 8.57 3.59
N SER A 29 -22.66 7.32 3.85
CA SER A 29 -23.81 6.71 3.16
C SER A 29 -25.09 7.53 3.39
N GLU A 30 -25.27 8.09 4.59
CA GLU A 30 -26.40 8.96 4.90
C GLU A 30 -26.32 10.32 4.18
N ALA A 31 -25.14 10.90 4.04
CA ALA A 31 -24.94 12.13 3.28
C ALA A 31 -25.26 11.93 1.79
N VAL A 32 -24.73 10.86 1.18
CA VAL A 32 -24.99 10.53 -0.23
C VAL A 32 -26.46 10.18 -0.46
N TRP A 33 -27.09 9.44 0.47
CA TRP A 33 -28.53 9.20 0.44
C TRP A 33 -29.32 10.50 0.42
N SER A 34 -28.98 11.43 1.32
CA SER A 34 -29.70 12.69 1.47
C SER A 34 -29.59 13.56 0.22
N GLU A 35 -28.46 13.49 -0.49
CA GLU A 35 -28.25 14.18 -1.78
C GLU A 35 -29.04 13.54 -2.92
N LYS A 36 -29.03 12.20 -3.04
CA LYS A 36 -29.68 11.49 -4.14
C LYS A 36 -31.20 11.32 -3.96
N SER A 37 -31.71 11.31 -2.72
CA SER A 37 -33.13 11.09 -2.47
C SER A 37 -33.96 12.36 -2.78
N MET A 38 -34.74 12.35 -3.86
CA MET A 38 -35.59 13.51 -4.20
C MET A 38 -36.92 13.55 -3.41
N LEU A 39 -37.39 12.43 -2.86
CA LEU A 39 -38.63 12.33 -2.09
C LEU A 39 -38.58 11.27 -0.96
N GLY A 40 -37.38 10.99 -0.43
CA GLY A 40 -37.18 9.94 0.58
C GLY A 40 -37.13 8.51 0.02
N THR A 41 -37.17 8.37 -1.31
CA THR A 41 -36.84 7.15 -2.05
C THR A 41 -35.71 7.41 -3.03
N ILE A 42 -34.99 6.34 -3.42
CA ILE A 42 -34.01 6.33 -4.51
C ILE A 42 -34.26 5.13 -5.42
N SER A 43 -33.73 5.18 -6.64
CA SER A 43 -33.76 4.05 -7.55
C SER A 43 -32.87 2.89 -7.03
N LYS A 44 -33.17 1.66 -7.46
CA LYS A 44 -32.31 0.51 -7.17
C LYS A 44 -30.88 0.69 -7.69
N GLU A 45 -30.72 1.32 -8.86
CA GLU A 45 -29.41 1.59 -9.46
C GLU A 45 -28.61 2.58 -8.61
N ASP A 46 -29.22 3.68 -8.19
CA ASP A 46 -28.58 4.62 -7.26
C ASP A 46 -28.19 3.97 -5.94
N TRP A 47 -28.99 3.01 -5.46
CA TRP A 47 -28.65 2.25 -4.26
C TRP A 47 -27.45 1.32 -4.47
N GLU A 48 -27.37 0.65 -5.62
CA GLU A 48 -26.20 -0.14 -6.00
C GLU A 48 -24.93 0.75 -6.05
N ASP A 49 -25.04 1.97 -6.56
CA ASP A 49 -23.92 2.93 -6.57
C ASP A 49 -23.52 3.38 -5.16
N ILE A 50 -24.49 3.68 -4.28
CA ILE A 50 -24.21 4.08 -2.88
C ILE A 50 -23.54 2.93 -2.12
N THR A 51 -24.05 1.72 -2.26
CA THR A 51 -23.49 0.54 -1.59
C THR A 51 -22.11 0.19 -2.13
N PHE A 52 -21.89 0.35 -3.44
CA PHE A 52 -20.57 0.25 -4.04
C PHE A 52 -19.62 1.29 -3.45
N ALA A 53 -19.99 2.57 -3.42
CA ALA A 53 -19.16 3.64 -2.87
C ALA A 53 -18.81 3.41 -1.40
N ALA A 54 -19.78 2.98 -0.59
CA ALA A 54 -19.58 2.66 0.83
C ALA A 54 -18.64 1.46 1.06
N SER A 55 -18.55 0.55 0.08
CA SER A 55 -17.64 -0.60 0.15
C SER A 55 -16.17 -0.26 -0.18
N ILE A 56 -15.92 0.92 -0.75
CA ILE A 56 -14.58 1.34 -1.18
C ILE A 56 -13.72 1.66 0.04
N LYS A 57 -12.56 0.99 0.13
CA LYS A 57 -11.60 1.28 1.19
C LYS A 57 -10.97 2.66 0.97
N ARG A 58 -11.13 3.56 1.95
CA ARG A 58 -10.52 4.88 1.95
C ARG A 58 -9.17 4.88 2.67
N ILE A 59 -8.11 5.27 1.97
CA ILE A 59 -6.72 5.28 2.44
C ILE A 59 -6.12 6.68 2.36
N PHE A 60 -5.07 6.95 3.14
CA PHE A 60 -4.26 8.15 2.95
C PHE A 60 -3.23 7.94 1.84
N LEU A 61 -2.76 9.02 1.22
CA LEU A 61 -1.75 8.95 0.15
C LEU A 61 -0.45 8.24 0.62
N ALA A 62 -0.09 8.37 1.90
CA ALA A 62 1.08 7.69 2.48
C ALA A 62 0.97 6.16 2.49
N GLU A 63 -0.24 5.62 2.40
CA GLU A 63 -0.54 4.19 2.43
C GLU A 63 -0.71 3.61 1.01
N LEU A 64 -0.62 4.46 -0.04
CA LEU A 64 -0.95 4.11 -1.42
C LEU A 64 -0.18 2.91 -1.94
N GLU A 65 1.15 2.91 -1.81
CA GLU A 65 2.00 1.83 -2.33
C GLU A 65 1.67 0.50 -1.63
N THR A 66 1.56 0.52 -0.30
CA THR A 66 1.26 -0.65 0.51
C THR A 66 -0.10 -1.24 0.15
N GLU A 67 -1.09 -0.39 -0.10
CA GLU A 67 -2.41 -0.85 -0.48
C GLU A 67 -2.45 -1.41 -1.91
N ILE A 68 -1.75 -0.78 -2.84
CA ILE A 68 -1.56 -1.30 -4.21
C ILE A 68 -0.91 -2.68 -4.16
N ASP A 69 0.18 -2.84 -3.40
CA ASP A 69 0.87 -4.11 -3.24
C ASP A 69 -0.05 -5.19 -2.65
N ARG A 70 -0.88 -4.82 -1.67
CA ARG A 70 -1.87 -5.74 -1.09
C ARG A 70 -2.90 -6.20 -2.13
N VAL A 71 -3.45 -5.27 -2.91
CA VAL A 71 -4.44 -5.59 -3.95
C VAL A 71 -3.82 -6.48 -5.02
N CYS A 72 -2.64 -6.12 -5.54
CA CYS A 72 -1.91 -6.92 -6.52
C CYS A 72 -1.60 -8.33 -5.98
N SER A 73 -1.16 -8.43 -4.71
CA SER A 73 -0.88 -9.72 -4.06
C SER A 73 -2.12 -10.61 -3.89
N SER A 74 -3.32 -10.02 -3.91
CA SER A 74 -4.59 -10.76 -3.91
C SER A 74 -5.00 -11.27 -5.30
N GLY A 75 -4.17 -11.02 -6.33
CA GLY A 75 -4.44 -11.40 -7.71
C GLY A 75 -5.39 -10.46 -8.44
N LYS A 76 -5.54 -9.21 -7.98
CA LYS A 76 -6.46 -8.22 -8.54
C LYS A 76 -5.73 -6.97 -9.02
N THR A 77 -6.36 -6.26 -9.95
CA THR A 77 -5.92 -4.96 -10.48
C THR A 77 -6.48 -3.85 -9.58
N PRO A 78 -5.64 -3.01 -8.95
CA PRO A 78 -6.11 -1.86 -8.20
C PRO A 78 -6.67 -0.77 -9.14
N LEU A 79 -7.87 -0.29 -8.83
CA LEU A 79 -8.42 0.97 -9.33
C LEU A 79 -8.35 2.01 -8.21
N VAL A 80 -7.48 3.00 -8.39
CA VAL A 80 -7.25 4.08 -7.43
C VAL A 80 -8.09 5.29 -7.81
N LEU A 81 -9.09 5.60 -6.99
CA LEU A 81 -9.84 6.84 -7.08
C LEU A 81 -9.12 7.93 -6.28
N CYS A 82 -8.87 9.07 -6.90
CA CYS A 82 -8.33 10.24 -6.22
C CYS A 82 -8.95 11.50 -6.83
N PRO A 83 -10.15 11.89 -6.35
CA PRO A 83 -10.86 13.07 -6.83
C PRO A 83 -9.98 14.32 -6.76
N LEU A 84 -10.11 15.19 -7.75
CA LEU A 84 -9.40 16.47 -7.78
C LEU A 84 -10.00 17.42 -6.75
N GLU A 85 -9.13 18.07 -5.96
CA GLU A 85 -9.56 19.19 -5.12
C GLU A 85 -9.78 20.44 -5.99
N GLU A 86 -10.64 21.35 -5.52
CA GLU A 86 -10.96 22.57 -6.26
C GLU A 86 -9.69 23.38 -6.55
N GLY A 87 -9.44 23.66 -7.83
CA GLY A 87 -8.26 24.40 -8.30
C GLY A 87 -7.02 23.55 -8.58
N GLU A 88 -7.04 22.23 -8.31
CA GLU A 88 -5.98 21.33 -8.72
C GLU A 88 -6.14 20.90 -10.19
N GLY A 89 -5.05 20.92 -10.95
CA GLY A 89 -5.03 20.49 -12.36
C GLY A 89 -4.59 19.04 -12.57
N THR A 90 -4.17 18.35 -11.51
CA THR A 90 -3.62 16.99 -11.58
C THR A 90 -3.83 16.30 -10.24
N SER A 91 -4.17 15.01 -10.29
CA SER A 91 -4.41 14.21 -9.09
C SER A 91 -3.13 14.01 -8.28
N LYS A 92 -3.28 13.92 -6.95
CA LYS A 92 -2.17 13.63 -6.03
C LYS A 92 -1.54 12.27 -6.32
N VAL A 93 -2.34 11.31 -6.79
CA VAL A 93 -1.88 9.97 -7.22
C VAL A 93 -1.03 10.05 -8.48
N ASP A 94 -1.46 10.81 -9.50
CA ASP A 94 -0.67 11.00 -10.73
C ASP A 94 0.67 11.69 -10.41
N THR A 95 0.63 12.68 -9.52
CA THR A 95 1.82 13.38 -9.03
C THR A 95 2.76 12.43 -8.29
N TYR A 96 2.22 11.56 -7.43
CA TYR A 96 2.99 10.54 -6.71
C TYR A 96 3.72 9.60 -7.68
N PHE A 97 3.01 9.05 -8.67
CA PHE A 97 3.64 8.17 -9.67
C PHE A 97 4.66 8.89 -10.55
N GLY A 98 4.44 10.17 -10.85
CA GLY A 98 5.39 11.02 -11.57
C GLY A 98 6.73 11.20 -10.84
N TYR A 99 6.75 11.13 -9.51
CA TYR A 99 7.98 11.18 -8.69
C TYR A 99 8.55 9.80 -8.33
N SER A 100 7.84 8.71 -8.64
CA SER A 100 8.30 7.36 -8.34
C SER A 100 9.57 7.02 -9.11
N LYS A 101 10.48 6.24 -8.50
CA LYS A 101 11.73 5.82 -9.15
C LYS A 101 11.48 4.92 -10.37
N HIS A 102 10.34 4.25 -10.39
CA HIS A 102 9.90 3.34 -11.43
C HIS A 102 8.72 3.97 -12.17
N ALA A 103 9.01 5.02 -12.94
CA ALA A 103 7.99 5.72 -13.72
C ALA A 103 7.17 4.69 -14.55
N PRO A 104 5.83 4.67 -14.39
CA PRO A 104 5.01 3.68 -15.07
C PRO A 104 4.96 3.97 -16.57
N HIS A 105 4.62 2.94 -17.35
CA HIS A 105 4.14 3.13 -18.71
C HIS A 105 2.70 3.62 -18.62
N ILE A 106 2.39 4.78 -19.18
CA ILE A 106 1.07 5.41 -19.01
C ILE A 106 0.23 5.26 -20.27
N ILE A 107 -0.98 4.76 -20.11
CA ILE A 107 -2.06 4.83 -21.09
C ILE A 107 -3.02 5.93 -20.65
N GLU A 108 -3.13 7.00 -21.43
CA GLU A 108 -4.00 8.15 -21.16
C GLU A 108 -5.40 7.92 -21.77
N GLY A 109 -6.34 7.38 -20.99
CA GLY A 109 -7.70 7.07 -21.45
C GLY A 109 -8.44 8.28 -22.03
N LYS A 110 -8.34 9.44 -21.36
CA LYS A 110 -8.96 10.68 -21.84
C LYS A 110 -8.37 11.16 -23.18
N LYS A 111 -7.07 10.96 -23.40
CA LYS A 111 -6.41 11.25 -24.67
C LYS A 111 -6.96 10.33 -25.77
N LEU A 112 -7.09 9.03 -25.51
CA LEU A 112 -7.64 8.07 -26.47
C LEU A 112 -9.05 8.46 -26.93
N ILE A 113 -9.95 8.80 -26.00
CA ILE A 113 -11.32 9.22 -26.33
C ILE A 113 -11.28 10.42 -27.29
N ARG A 114 -10.46 11.43 -26.94
CA ARG A 114 -10.32 12.64 -27.76
C ARG A 114 -9.75 12.33 -29.13
N ASP A 115 -8.73 11.49 -29.21
CA ASP A 115 -7.99 11.25 -30.44
C ASP A 115 -8.82 10.39 -31.43
N ILE A 116 -9.55 9.39 -30.91
CA ILE A 116 -10.40 8.48 -31.69
C ILE A 116 -11.76 9.11 -32.05
N TYR A 117 -12.52 9.59 -31.06
CA TYR A 117 -13.93 9.93 -31.26
C TYR A 117 -14.17 11.42 -31.51
N VAL A 118 -13.44 12.29 -30.80
CA VAL A 118 -13.67 13.75 -30.85
C VAL A 118 -12.95 14.38 -32.04
N SER A 119 -11.64 14.17 -32.12
CA SER A 119 -10.80 14.74 -33.19
C SER A 119 -10.71 13.84 -34.42
N LYS A 120 -10.94 12.53 -34.26
CA LYS A 120 -10.78 11.51 -35.31
C LYS A 120 -9.41 11.60 -36.01
N SER A 121 -8.39 11.94 -35.22
CA SER A 121 -7.02 12.10 -35.70
C SER A 121 -6.26 10.77 -35.70
N VAL A 122 -6.74 9.78 -34.95
CA VAL A 122 -6.19 8.42 -34.85
C VAL A 122 -7.30 7.42 -35.14
N THR A 123 -7.02 6.40 -35.94
CA THR A 123 -7.96 5.30 -36.19
C THR A 123 -8.02 4.35 -34.99
N MET A 124 -9.05 3.50 -34.91
CA MET A 124 -9.14 2.51 -33.85
C MET A 124 -7.97 1.52 -33.90
N GLU A 125 -7.56 1.14 -35.11
CA GLU A 125 -6.46 0.22 -35.38
C GLU A 125 -5.11 0.81 -34.94
N ASP A 126 -4.86 2.09 -35.27
CA ASP A 126 -3.63 2.78 -34.84
C ASP A 126 -3.58 2.92 -33.31
N ALA A 127 -4.70 3.27 -32.68
CA ALA A 127 -4.79 3.37 -31.22
C ALA A 127 -4.50 2.02 -30.56
N ARG A 128 -5.11 0.92 -31.05
CA ARG A 128 -4.84 -0.45 -30.56
C ARG A 128 -3.36 -0.83 -30.71
N SER A 129 -2.72 -0.43 -31.80
CA SER A 129 -1.28 -0.66 -32.01
C SER A 129 -0.40 0.11 -31.01
N GLU A 130 -0.75 1.38 -30.70
CA GLU A 130 -0.08 2.18 -29.66
C GLU A 130 -0.24 1.56 -28.26
N LEU A 131 -1.46 1.10 -27.94
CA LEU A 131 -1.78 0.43 -26.67
C LEU A 131 -1.02 -0.89 -26.53
N ARG A 132 -1.01 -1.72 -27.57
CA ARG A 132 -0.25 -2.97 -27.65
C ARG A 132 1.22 -2.72 -27.36
N SER A 133 1.84 -1.77 -28.07
CA SER A 133 3.26 -1.43 -27.87
C SER A 133 3.54 -0.99 -26.43
N THR A 134 2.66 -0.17 -25.85
CA THR A 134 2.80 0.31 -24.47
C THR A 134 2.69 -0.84 -23.46
N LEU A 135 1.71 -1.74 -23.64
CA LEU A 135 1.52 -2.94 -22.82
C LEU A 135 2.73 -3.87 -22.89
N VAL A 136 3.17 -4.21 -24.10
CA VAL A 136 4.32 -5.09 -24.32
C VAL A 136 5.58 -4.53 -23.66
N ASN A 137 5.85 -3.22 -23.81
CA ASN A 137 6.99 -2.57 -23.17
C ASN A 137 6.91 -2.59 -21.63
N ALA A 138 5.71 -2.50 -21.06
CA ALA A 138 5.53 -2.61 -19.62
C ALA A 138 5.76 -4.04 -19.11
N MET A 139 5.25 -5.04 -19.84
CA MET A 139 5.38 -6.46 -19.50
C MET A 139 6.80 -7.00 -19.65
N MET A 140 7.53 -6.54 -20.67
CA MET A 140 8.77 -7.16 -21.10
C MET A 140 9.88 -7.04 -20.05
N GLU A 141 10.42 -8.19 -19.67
CA GLU A 141 11.71 -8.30 -19.00
C GLU A 141 12.83 -7.95 -20.00
N ASN A 142 13.61 -6.91 -19.72
CA ASN A 142 14.71 -6.49 -20.58
C ASN A 142 15.97 -6.13 -19.77
N PRO A 143 16.76 -7.14 -19.34
CA PRO A 143 18.01 -6.92 -18.65
C PRO A 143 19.03 -6.18 -19.55
N PRO A 144 19.75 -5.16 -19.05
CA PRO A 144 19.83 -4.72 -17.65
C PRO A 144 18.87 -3.58 -17.28
N HIS A 145 18.08 -3.07 -18.23
CA HIS A 145 17.29 -1.83 -18.06
C HIS A 145 15.95 -2.04 -17.35
N ASN A 146 15.42 -3.26 -17.44
CA ASN A 146 14.13 -3.63 -16.90
C ASN A 146 14.08 -5.10 -16.47
N PRO A 147 14.86 -5.51 -15.46
CA PRO A 147 15.02 -6.91 -15.10
C PRO A 147 13.73 -7.57 -14.58
N ASP A 148 12.74 -6.79 -14.17
CA ASP A 148 11.54 -7.34 -13.51
C ASP A 148 10.23 -6.86 -14.17
N GLY A 149 10.26 -6.20 -15.34
CA GLY A 149 9.06 -5.57 -15.90
C GLY A 149 8.71 -4.25 -15.18
N ARG A 150 7.62 -3.59 -15.58
CA ARG A 150 7.18 -2.31 -14.99
C ARG A 150 5.69 -2.24 -14.78
N MET A 151 5.29 -1.28 -13.95
CA MET A 151 3.89 -0.90 -13.82
C MET A 151 3.36 -0.31 -15.14
N LEU A 152 2.22 -0.84 -15.59
CA LEU A 152 1.35 -0.20 -16.58
C LEU A 152 0.26 0.58 -15.82
N MET A 153 0.21 1.89 -16.04
CA MET A 153 -0.78 2.78 -15.44
C MET A 153 -1.82 3.18 -16.50
N ILE A 154 -3.07 2.78 -16.31
CA ILE A 154 -4.20 3.22 -17.14
C ILE A 154 -4.85 4.41 -16.44
N ARG A 155 -4.57 5.61 -16.93
CA ARG A 155 -5.08 6.86 -16.36
C ARG A 155 -6.38 7.26 -17.05
N LEU A 156 -7.49 7.13 -16.35
CA LEU A 156 -8.81 7.51 -16.84
C LEU A 156 -9.11 9.00 -16.65
N ALA A 157 -8.44 9.66 -15.70
CA ALA A 157 -8.76 11.02 -15.25
C ALA A 157 -10.26 11.11 -14.92
N ASN A 158 -10.94 12.19 -15.33
CA ASN A 158 -12.39 12.36 -15.20
C ASN A 158 -13.17 11.82 -16.42
N SER A 159 -12.73 10.71 -17.02
CA SER A 159 -13.38 10.14 -18.22
C SER A 159 -13.63 8.64 -18.08
N ALA A 160 -14.72 8.19 -18.68
CA ALA A 160 -15.12 6.79 -18.75
C ALA A 160 -14.71 6.23 -20.12
N CYS A 161 -13.43 5.90 -20.28
CA CYS A 161 -12.90 5.36 -21.54
C CYS A 161 -13.42 3.92 -21.72
N ASP A 162 -14.24 3.71 -22.75
CA ASP A 162 -14.86 2.42 -23.03
C ASP A 162 -13.84 1.41 -23.57
N PHE A 163 -13.10 0.77 -22.66
CA PHE A 163 -12.16 -0.28 -23.00
C PHE A 163 -12.85 -1.55 -23.50
N ASN A 164 -14.15 -1.75 -23.23
CA ASN A 164 -14.87 -2.90 -23.78
C ASN A 164 -14.96 -2.84 -25.31
N SER A 165 -15.04 -1.65 -25.91
CA SER A 165 -15.01 -1.48 -27.37
C SER A 165 -13.59 -1.28 -27.94
N ILE A 166 -12.68 -0.70 -27.17
CA ILE A 166 -11.30 -0.47 -27.61
C ILE A 166 -10.46 -1.75 -27.57
N CYS A 167 -10.64 -2.60 -26.56
CA CYS A 167 -9.90 -3.86 -26.43
C CYS A 167 -10.13 -4.81 -27.62
N ASP A 168 -9.09 -5.56 -27.96
CA ASP A 168 -9.07 -6.55 -29.02
C ASP A 168 -8.08 -7.66 -28.66
N GLU A 169 -8.49 -8.91 -28.86
CA GLU A 169 -7.75 -10.10 -28.42
C GLU A 169 -6.32 -10.21 -28.98
N ASN A 170 -6.09 -9.67 -30.19
CA ASN A 170 -4.80 -9.80 -30.89
C ASN A 170 -3.90 -8.57 -30.75
N THR A 171 -4.36 -7.52 -30.08
CA THR A 171 -3.60 -6.27 -29.94
C THR A 171 -3.60 -5.76 -28.51
N PHE A 172 -4.77 -5.52 -27.92
CA PHE A 172 -4.88 -5.04 -26.55
C PHE A 172 -6.02 -5.77 -25.84
N PRO A 173 -5.77 -6.98 -25.29
CA PRO A 173 -6.81 -7.86 -24.79
C PRO A 173 -7.50 -7.32 -23.53
N LEU A 174 -8.76 -7.71 -23.31
CA LEU A 174 -9.51 -7.31 -22.10
C LEU A 174 -8.89 -7.93 -20.84
N GLU A 175 -8.20 -9.05 -20.99
CA GLU A 175 -7.42 -9.74 -19.96
C GLU A 175 -6.38 -8.83 -19.30
N VAL A 176 -6.01 -7.68 -19.89
CA VAL A 176 -5.14 -6.67 -19.25
C VAL A 176 -5.65 -6.23 -17.87
N PHE A 177 -6.95 -6.33 -17.62
CA PHE A 177 -7.56 -6.01 -16.32
C PHE A 177 -7.52 -7.18 -15.32
N ASP A 178 -7.10 -8.38 -15.74
CA ASP A 178 -6.97 -9.58 -14.91
C ASP A 178 -5.49 -10.01 -14.82
N PRO A 179 -4.81 -9.73 -13.70
CA PRO A 179 -3.39 -10.04 -13.52
C PRO A 179 -3.07 -11.54 -13.67
N SER A 180 -4.04 -12.40 -13.34
CA SER A 180 -3.88 -13.85 -13.41
C SER A 180 -3.89 -14.38 -14.83
N LEU A 181 -4.51 -13.66 -15.77
CA LEU A 181 -4.63 -14.05 -17.17
C LEU A 181 -3.60 -13.37 -18.06
N ILE A 182 -3.39 -12.05 -17.93
CA ILE A 182 -2.55 -11.28 -18.84
C ILE A 182 -1.10 -11.76 -18.89
N SER A 183 -0.59 -12.28 -17.77
CA SER A 183 0.79 -12.77 -17.65
C SER A 183 1.00 -14.17 -18.24
N THR A 184 -0.07 -14.84 -18.68
CA THR A 184 0.01 -16.21 -19.23
C THR A 184 0.41 -16.22 -20.71
N GLU A 185 1.20 -17.21 -21.11
CA GLU A 185 1.62 -17.38 -22.51
C GLU A 185 0.44 -17.52 -23.46
N ALA A 186 -0.64 -18.18 -23.03
CA ALA A 186 -1.86 -18.32 -23.82
C ALA A 186 -2.48 -16.97 -24.20
N VAL A 187 -2.28 -15.91 -23.40
CA VAL A 187 -2.79 -14.56 -23.68
C VAL A 187 -1.75 -13.73 -24.41
N TRP A 188 -0.54 -13.60 -23.87
CA TRP A 188 0.45 -12.68 -24.44
C TRP A 188 0.96 -13.12 -25.82
N SER A 189 0.97 -14.43 -26.12
CA SER A 189 1.42 -14.91 -27.44
C SER A 189 0.53 -14.45 -28.59
N LYS A 190 -0.69 -13.95 -28.30
CA LYS A 190 -1.65 -13.48 -29.31
C LYS A 190 -1.31 -12.08 -29.83
N PHE A 191 -0.65 -11.25 -29.03
CA PHE A 191 -0.37 -9.84 -29.37
C PHE A 191 1.11 -9.44 -29.33
N VAL A 192 1.99 -10.28 -28.77
CA VAL A 192 3.44 -10.11 -28.84
C VAL A 192 3.93 -10.61 -30.21
N THR A 193 4.55 -9.73 -30.99
CA THR A 193 5.06 -10.05 -32.32
C THR A 193 6.53 -10.47 -32.26
N ASP A 194 7.06 -10.99 -33.38
CA ASP A 194 8.47 -11.37 -33.46
C ASP A 194 9.40 -10.13 -33.46
N GLU A 195 8.92 -8.96 -33.88
CA GLU A 195 9.63 -7.70 -33.77
C GLU A 195 9.84 -7.29 -32.31
N ASP A 196 8.86 -7.51 -31.44
CA ASP A 196 9.01 -7.19 -30.00
C ASP A 196 10.07 -8.10 -29.35
N LYS A 197 10.18 -9.36 -29.79
CA LYS A 197 11.16 -10.34 -29.31
C LYS A 197 12.58 -10.09 -29.84
N ALA A 198 12.74 -9.26 -30.86
CA ALA A 198 14.05 -9.02 -31.48
C ALA A 198 15.06 -8.40 -30.50
N GLY A 199 14.58 -7.63 -29.51
CA GLY A 199 15.41 -7.04 -28.46
C GLY A 199 15.89 -8.02 -27.38
N THR A 200 15.26 -9.18 -27.29
CA THR A 200 15.40 -10.16 -26.19
C THR A 200 15.80 -11.54 -26.72
N PHE A 201 16.65 -11.56 -27.75
CA PHE A 201 17.18 -12.79 -28.37
C PHE A 201 16.09 -13.74 -28.90
N GLY A 202 14.93 -13.21 -29.30
CA GLY A 202 13.80 -14.01 -29.80
C GLY A 202 12.92 -14.59 -28.69
N MET A 203 13.18 -14.27 -27.42
CA MET A 203 12.39 -14.75 -26.28
C MET A 203 11.56 -13.61 -25.68
N PHE A 204 10.33 -13.87 -25.26
CA PHE A 204 9.55 -12.91 -24.48
C PHE A 204 9.29 -13.51 -23.10
N THR A 205 9.72 -12.82 -22.06
CA THR A 205 9.40 -13.15 -20.67
C THR A 205 8.69 -11.96 -20.04
N VAL A 206 7.61 -12.25 -19.33
CA VAL A 206 6.90 -11.26 -18.53
C VAL A 206 7.68 -11.07 -17.25
N GLY A 207 8.06 -9.82 -16.95
CA GLY A 207 8.79 -9.50 -15.73
C GLY A 207 7.96 -9.75 -14.47
N SER A 208 8.62 -10.16 -13.38
CA SER A 208 7.95 -10.55 -12.13
C SER A 208 7.25 -9.39 -11.39
N ASP A 209 7.70 -8.16 -11.62
CA ASP A 209 7.15 -6.92 -11.06
C ASP A 209 6.16 -6.24 -12.01
N PHE A 210 5.85 -6.85 -13.17
CA PHE A 210 4.79 -6.36 -14.04
C PHE A 210 3.46 -6.35 -13.29
N ARG A 211 2.80 -5.19 -13.27
CA ARG A 211 1.48 -5.00 -12.66
C ARG A 211 0.72 -3.90 -13.38
N VAL A 212 -0.60 -4.01 -13.36
CA VAL A 212 -1.50 -3.01 -13.93
C VAL A 212 -2.14 -2.22 -12.79
N VAL A 213 -2.17 -0.90 -12.91
CA VAL A 213 -2.85 0.00 -11.98
C VAL A 213 -3.75 0.93 -12.79
N ILE A 214 -4.99 1.10 -12.37
CA ILE A 214 -5.92 2.05 -12.99
C ILE A 214 -6.05 3.25 -12.06
N THR A 215 -6.05 4.47 -12.59
CA THR A 215 -6.34 5.68 -11.79
C THR A 215 -7.50 6.46 -12.39
N SER A 216 -8.26 7.11 -11.52
CA SER A 216 -9.43 7.90 -11.91
C SER A 216 -9.63 9.09 -10.97
N ASP A 217 -10.12 10.19 -11.53
CA ASP A 217 -10.48 11.40 -10.79
C ASP A 217 -11.96 11.39 -10.37
N PHE A 218 -12.71 10.33 -10.68
CA PHE A 218 -14.11 10.21 -10.24
C PHE A 218 -14.22 10.12 -8.71
N ALA A 219 -15.25 10.76 -8.18
CA ALA A 219 -15.68 10.57 -6.82
C ALA A 219 -16.13 9.10 -6.61
N PRO A 220 -15.94 8.51 -5.41
CA PRO A 220 -16.41 7.16 -5.09
C PRO A 220 -17.88 6.90 -5.45
N GLU A 221 -18.72 7.91 -5.28
CA GLU A 221 -20.17 7.89 -5.49
C GLU A 221 -20.56 7.85 -6.98
N ASP A 222 -19.67 8.36 -7.83
CA ASP A 222 -19.82 8.44 -9.28
C ASP A 222 -19.12 7.27 -9.99
N ALA A 223 -18.11 6.68 -9.36
CA ALA A 223 -17.23 5.71 -10.00
C ALA A 223 -17.99 4.49 -10.56
N ALA A 224 -18.98 3.97 -9.84
CA ALA A 224 -19.78 2.83 -10.29
C ALA A 224 -20.52 3.14 -11.60
N SER A 225 -21.33 4.21 -11.61
CA SER A 225 -22.18 4.56 -12.75
C SER A 225 -21.38 4.87 -14.02
N PHE A 226 -20.24 5.57 -13.89
CA PHE A 226 -19.40 5.90 -15.04
C PHE A 226 -18.51 4.74 -15.50
N LEU A 227 -17.97 3.93 -14.60
CA LEU A 227 -16.93 2.95 -14.95
C LEU A 227 -17.45 1.54 -15.23
N LYS A 228 -18.61 1.14 -14.69
CA LYS A 228 -19.18 -0.21 -14.86
C LYS A 228 -19.40 -0.61 -16.32
N GLY A 229 -19.72 0.36 -17.18
CA GLY A 229 -19.85 0.14 -18.63
C GLY A 229 -18.54 0.24 -19.42
N SER A 230 -17.47 0.75 -18.79
CA SER A 230 -16.23 1.14 -19.47
C SER A 230 -15.08 0.15 -19.24
N ILE A 231 -15.07 -0.50 -18.08
CA ILE A 231 -14.07 -1.48 -17.64
C ILE A 231 -14.80 -2.64 -16.93
N PRO A 232 -14.19 -3.84 -16.78
CA PRO A 232 -14.83 -5.00 -16.16
C PRO A 232 -14.95 -4.87 -14.62
N LEU A 233 -15.70 -3.87 -14.17
CA LEU A 233 -15.96 -3.54 -12.78
C LEU A 233 -17.20 -4.29 -12.28
N SER A 234 -17.04 -5.57 -11.97
CA SER A 234 -18.08 -6.41 -11.39
C SER A 234 -17.77 -6.77 -9.93
N ALA A 235 -18.80 -7.02 -9.13
CA ALA A 235 -18.63 -7.50 -7.77
C ALA A 235 -17.90 -8.85 -7.77
N GLY A 236 -16.73 -8.91 -7.11
CA GLY A 236 -15.86 -10.09 -7.15
C GLY A 236 -15.06 -10.27 -8.45
N GLY A 237 -15.10 -9.26 -9.34
CA GLY A 237 -14.30 -9.22 -10.55
C GLY A 237 -12.80 -9.02 -10.29
N PRO A 238 -12.01 -8.88 -11.36
CA PRO A 238 -10.56 -8.79 -11.26
C PRO A 238 -10.06 -7.43 -10.76
N ILE A 239 -10.95 -6.44 -10.61
CA ILE A 239 -10.61 -5.08 -10.18
C ILE A 239 -11.06 -4.86 -8.74
N GLU A 240 -10.18 -4.30 -7.92
CA GLU A 240 -10.52 -3.84 -6.56
C GLU A 240 -10.32 -2.32 -6.45
N VAL A 241 -11.33 -1.63 -5.93
CA VAL A 241 -11.35 -0.18 -5.89
C VAL A 241 -10.89 0.31 -4.53
N ILE A 242 -9.96 1.27 -4.54
CA ILE A 242 -9.48 1.98 -3.36
C ILE A 242 -9.59 3.49 -3.61
N CYS A 243 -9.89 4.27 -2.58
CA CYS A 243 -10.00 5.72 -2.69
C CYS A 243 -8.96 6.41 -1.81
N VAL A 244 -8.20 7.33 -2.38
CA VAL A 244 -7.32 8.21 -1.62
C VAL A 244 -8.16 9.34 -1.04
N LYS A 245 -8.16 9.47 0.29
CA LYS A 245 -8.79 10.59 1.00
C LYS A 245 -7.77 11.68 1.35
N PRO A 246 -8.20 12.94 1.45
CA PRO A 246 -7.31 14.02 1.83
C PRO A 246 -6.83 13.88 3.28
N GLY A 247 -5.68 14.52 3.55
CA GLY A 247 -5.07 14.57 4.87
C GLY A 247 -3.88 13.64 5.03
N ALA A 248 -3.49 13.42 6.28
CA ALA A 248 -2.41 12.54 6.67
C ALA A 248 -2.96 11.44 7.58
N PRO A 249 -2.36 10.24 7.59
CA PRO A 249 -2.69 9.24 8.58
C PRO A 249 -2.55 9.86 9.97
N PRO A 250 -3.45 9.52 10.91
CA PRO A 250 -3.31 10.00 12.28
C PRO A 250 -1.91 9.64 12.75
N LYS A 251 -1.18 10.66 13.24
CA LYS A 251 0.18 10.44 13.73
C LYS A 251 0.10 9.30 14.74
N PRO A 252 0.91 8.24 14.61
CA PRO A 252 0.92 7.18 15.61
C PRO A 252 1.10 7.83 16.98
N PRO A 253 0.46 7.31 18.03
CA PRO A 253 0.64 7.84 19.38
C PRO A 253 2.15 7.95 19.63
N PRO A 254 2.61 9.02 20.28
CA PRO A 254 4.03 9.17 20.58
C PRO A 254 4.53 7.87 21.21
N GLN A 255 5.66 7.36 20.74
CA GLN A 255 6.26 6.19 21.36
C GLN A 255 7.29 6.65 22.40
N PRO A 256 7.38 5.98 23.55
CA PRO A 256 8.41 6.26 24.54
C PRO A 256 9.80 6.18 23.92
N GLN A 257 10.63 7.17 24.20
CA GLN A 257 12.02 7.19 23.76
C GLN A 257 12.91 6.46 24.75
N ARG A 258 14.14 6.15 24.31
CA ARG A 258 15.15 5.58 25.20
C ARG A 258 15.38 6.50 26.40
N GLY A 259 15.17 5.97 27.59
CA GLY A 259 15.30 6.69 28.87
C GLY A 259 13.99 7.17 29.45
N ASP A 260 12.89 7.16 28.69
CA ASP A 260 11.57 7.54 29.20
C ASP A 260 11.07 6.51 30.23
N LEU A 261 10.28 6.99 31.19
CA LEU A 261 9.55 6.11 32.10
C LEU A 261 8.29 5.60 31.42
N VAL A 262 8.07 4.30 31.54
CA VAL A 262 6.95 3.60 30.93
C VAL A 262 6.22 2.75 31.96
N ALA A 263 4.91 2.64 31.77
CA ALA A 263 4.03 1.74 32.49
C ALA A 263 3.96 0.41 31.74
N TYR A 264 4.35 -0.66 32.39
CA TYR A 264 4.30 -2.03 31.87
C TYR A 264 3.23 -2.84 32.61
N ASN A 265 2.37 -3.53 31.86
CA ASN A 265 1.39 -4.49 32.40
C ASN A 265 1.69 -5.87 31.82
N GLU A 266 2.02 -6.84 32.67
CA GLU A 266 2.36 -8.19 32.22
C GLU A 266 1.13 -8.94 31.69
N ASP A 267 -0.02 -8.77 32.36
CA ASP A 267 -1.30 -9.38 31.98
C ASP A 267 -2.46 -8.41 32.20
N VAL A 268 -3.61 -8.68 31.57
CA VAL A 268 -4.84 -7.90 31.78
C VAL A 268 -5.27 -8.02 33.25
N GLY A 269 -5.13 -6.93 34.01
CA GLY A 269 -5.48 -6.86 35.43
C GLY A 269 -4.30 -7.02 36.41
N SER A 270 -3.06 -7.20 35.93
CA SER A 270 -1.87 -7.11 36.78
C SER A 270 -1.64 -5.68 37.27
N GLU A 271 -0.91 -5.53 38.38
CA GLU A 271 -0.44 -4.21 38.83
C GLU A 271 0.50 -3.60 37.79
N THR A 272 0.34 -2.30 37.53
CA THR A 272 1.19 -1.57 36.57
C THR A 272 2.57 -1.32 37.16
N ILE A 273 3.61 -1.74 36.44
CA ILE A 273 5.00 -1.59 36.87
C ILE A 273 5.66 -0.43 36.12
N ILE A 274 6.23 0.53 36.86
CA ILE A 274 7.00 1.62 36.26
C ILE A 274 8.44 1.14 36.00
N CYS A 275 8.87 1.26 34.75
CA CYS A 275 10.18 0.85 34.29
C CYS A 275 10.75 1.86 33.27
N THR A 276 12.00 1.68 32.86
CA THR A 276 12.67 2.57 31.90
C THR A 276 12.69 1.93 30.51
N MET A 277 12.24 2.66 29.49
CA MET A 277 12.35 2.24 28.09
C MET A 277 13.82 2.25 27.63
N LEU A 278 14.29 1.15 27.04
CA LEU A 278 15.65 1.09 26.47
C LEU A 278 15.63 1.28 24.95
N ALA A 279 14.82 0.51 24.23
CA ALA A 279 14.72 0.59 22.77
C ALA A 279 13.50 -0.20 22.26
N PHE A 280 12.88 0.31 21.19
CA PHE A 280 12.02 -0.49 20.33
C PHE A 280 12.85 -1.34 19.37
N GLN A 281 12.35 -2.52 19.03
CA GLN A 281 12.88 -3.31 17.93
C GLN A 281 12.53 -2.65 16.58
N PRO A 282 13.27 -2.94 15.49
CA PRO A 282 13.03 -2.33 14.18
C PRO A 282 11.63 -2.58 13.60
N ASP A 283 10.98 -3.68 14.01
CA ASP A 283 9.60 -4.02 13.62
C ASP A 283 8.54 -3.22 14.39
N GLY A 284 8.91 -2.60 15.52
CA GLY A 284 7.99 -1.89 16.41
C GLY A 284 7.08 -2.79 17.25
N GLU A 285 7.13 -4.12 17.11
CA GLU A 285 6.26 -5.06 17.82
C GLU A 285 6.76 -5.35 19.23
N LYS A 286 8.07 -5.22 19.46
CA LYS A 286 8.71 -5.50 20.74
C LYS A 286 9.57 -4.35 21.21
N CYS A 287 9.75 -4.28 22.52
CA CYS A 287 10.67 -3.33 23.14
C CYS A 287 11.43 -3.96 24.30
N ASN A 288 12.58 -3.36 24.63
CA ASN A 288 13.36 -3.71 25.80
C ASN A 288 13.08 -2.69 26.90
N ILE A 289 12.63 -3.17 28.05
CA ILE A 289 12.40 -2.36 29.25
C ILE A 289 13.39 -2.77 30.34
N LYS A 290 13.74 -1.82 31.20
CA LYS A 290 14.61 -2.04 32.36
C LYS A 290 13.85 -1.76 33.66
N PHE A 291 13.77 -2.77 34.52
CA PHE A 291 13.19 -2.68 35.84
C PHE A 291 14.15 -2.02 36.84
N VAL A 292 13.61 -1.61 37.99
CA VAL A 292 14.34 -0.92 39.06
C VAL A 292 15.48 -1.76 39.64
N ASP A 293 15.29 -3.08 39.71
CA ASP A 293 16.29 -4.06 40.14
C ASP A 293 17.46 -4.23 39.14
N GLY A 294 17.36 -3.57 37.98
CA GLY A 294 18.35 -3.65 36.90
C GLY A 294 18.06 -4.73 35.86
N THR A 295 17.04 -5.57 36.06
CA THR A 295 16.63 -6.62 35.13
C THR A 295 16.13 -6.00 33.82
N VAL A 296 16.54 -6.58 32.70
CA VAL A 296 16.09 -6.17 31.36
C VAL A 296 15.20 -7.26 30.79
N LYS A 297 14.02 -6.88 30.30
CA LYS A 297 13.05 -7.81 29.69
C LYS A 297 12.65 -7.31 28.31
N GLU A 298 12.59 -8.23 27.37
CA GLU A 298 11.93 -8.02 26.08
C GLU A 298 10.44 -8.26 26.26
N VAL A 299 9.62 -7.28 25.90
CA VAL A 299 8.15 -7.31 26.06
C VAL A 299 7.47 -6.84 24.79
N SER A 300 6.17 -7.14 24.67
CA SER A 300 5.34 -6.63 23.57
C SER A 300 5.18 -5.11 23.68
N ALA A 301 5.29 -4.38 22.58
CA ALA A 301 5.07 -2.94 22.54
C ALA A 301 3.67 -2.54 23.04
N GLU A 302 2.66 -3.40 22.82
CA GLU A 302 1.28 -3.17 23.28
C GLU A 302 1.12 -3.22 24.80
N SER A 303 2.04 -3.91 25.50
CA SER A 303 2.04 -4.02 26.96
C SER A 303 2.65 -2.80 27.66
N VAL A 304 3.12 -1.82 26.89
CA VAL A 304 3.88 -0.66 27.37
C VAL A 304 3.19 0.64 26.97
N SER A 305 2.95 1.52 27.95
CA SER A 305 2.43 2.87 27.74
C SER A 305 3.31 3.90 28.44
N PHE A 306 3.10 5.20 28.21
CA PHE A 306 3.80 6.22 28.98
C PHE A 306 3.46 6.07 30.47
N ALA A 307 4.47 6.24 31.32
CA ALA A 307 4.22 6.33 32.75
C ALA A 307 3.29 7.53 33.05
N PRO A 308 2.35 7.42 34.01
CA PRO A 308 1.52 8.53 34.45
C PRO A 308 2.36 9.77 34.80
N GLU A 309 1.82 10.96 34.55
CA GLU A 309 2.51 12.21 34.88
C GLU A 309 2.87 12.26 36.38
N GLY A 310 4.13 12.60 36.69
CA GLY A 310 4.65 12.59 38.06
C GLY A 310 5.12 11.23 38.58
N SER A 311 5.12 10.18 37.76
CA SER A 311 5.74 8.91 38.13
C SER A 311 7.24 9.08 38.36
N GLU A 312 7.73 8.56 39.48
CA GLU A 312 9.15 8.43 39.77
C GLU A 312 9.52 6.94 39.76
N LEU A 313 10.77 6.62 39.40
CA LEU A 313 11.25 5.25 39.57
C LEU A 313 11.25 4.92 41.07
N PRO A 314 10.70 3.77 41.48
CA PRO A 314 10.87 3.30 42.84
C PRO A 314 12.35 3.32 43.23
N PRO A 315 12.68 3.69 44.48
CA PRO A 315 14.06 3.58 44.95
C PRO A 315 14.54 2.14 44.75
N ALA A 316 15.79 1.98 44.29
CA ALA A 316 16.38 0.65 44.15
C ALA A 316 16.24 -0.10 45.48
N PRO A 317 15.82 -1.39 45.47
CA PRO A 317 15.73 -2.16 46.70
C PRO A 317 17.08 -2.10 47.41
N GLU A 318 17.06 -1.86 48.73
CA GLU A 318 18.28 -1.92 49.53
C GLU A 318 18.96 -3.27 49.25
N PRO A 319 20.27 -3.28 48.93
CA PRO A 319 20.95 -4.52 48.61
C PRO A 319 20.75 -5.49 49.75
N GLU A 320 20.25 -6.70 49.44
CA GLU A 320 20.14 -7.76 50.45
C GLU A 320 21.50 -7.87 51.15
N PRO A 321 21.53 -7.91 52.49
CA PRO A 321 22.77 -8.01 53.23
C PRO A 321 23.55 -9.19 52.67
N GLU A 322 24.79 -8.94 52.23
CA GLU A 322 25.63 -9.97 51.62
C GLU A 322 25.55 -11.22 52.51
N PRO A 323 25.16 -12.39 51.98
CA PRO A 323 25.12 -13.61 52.77
C PRO A 323 26.49 -13.77 53.39
N GLU A 324 26.52 -13.88 54.73
CA GLU A 324 27.77 -13.94 55.48
C GLU A 324 28.70 -14.94 54.78
N PRO A 325 29.91 -14.51 54.39
CA PRO A 325 30.80 -15.34 53.61
C PRO A 325 30.95 -16.68 54.33
N PRO A 326 30.67 -17.81 53.67
CA PRO A 326 30.83 -19.10 54.31
C PRO A 326 32.26 -19.18 54.85
N GLU A 327 32.39 -19.46 56.15
CA GLU A 327 33.66 -19.51 56.88
C GLU A 327 34.72 -20.19 56.01
N GLN A 328 35.62 -19.37 55.46
CA GLN A 328 36.69 -19.86 54.61
C GLN A 328 37.71 -20.59 55.50
N SER A 329 37.56 -21.90 55.55
CA SER A 329 38.61 -22.79 56.04
C SER A 329 39.93 -22.50 55.31
N GLN A 330 40.93 -22.13 56.10
CA GLN A 330 42.27 -21.76 55.64
C GLN A 330 42.93 -22.96 54.96
N GLY A 331 43.26 -22.84 53.68
CA GLY A 331 43.85 -23.95 52.93
C GLY A 331 44.62 -23.55 51.67
N SER A 332 45.91 -23.24 51.88
CA SER A 332 47.00 -23.44 50.91
C SER A 332 47.12 -22.51 49.69
N LYS A 333 48.00 -21.52 49.84
CA LYS A 333 48.65 -20.74 48.78
C LYS A 333 49.28 -21.65 47.73
N LYS A 334 48.89 -21.50 46.46
CA LYS A 334 49.70 -21.93 45.31
C LYS A 334 49.93 -20.74 44.36
N ASN A 335 51.19 -20.32 44.33
CA ASN A 335 51.78 -19.42 43.34
C ASN A 335 51.48 -19.88 41.92
N THR A 336 50.95 -19.00 41.07
CA THR A 336 51.17 -19.13 39.62
C THR A 336 51.23 -17.78 38.90
N LYS A 337 52.27 -17.69 38.07
CA LYS A 337 52.82 -16.57 37.29
C LYS A 337 51.83 -15.83 36.37
N LYS A 338 52.05 -14.51 36.28
CA LYS A 338 51.75 -13.61 35.15
C LYS A 338 52.11 -14.23 33.78
N PRO A 339 51.29 -13.95 32.75
CA PRO A 339 51.81 -13.66 31.42
C PRO A 339 51.45 -12.24 30.95
N THR A 340 52.47 -11.61 30.41
CA THR A 340 52.53 -10.30 29.76
C THR A 340 51.98 -10.30 28.33
N LYS A 341 51.39 -9.16 27.94
CA LYS A 341 51.42 -8.47 26.62
C LYS A 341 51.02 -9.26 25.36
N GLY A 342 49.90 -8.82 24.75
CA GLY A 342 49.64 -8.92 23.31
C GLY A 342 49.22 -7.57 22.74
N LYS A 343 50.17 -6.81 22.18
CA LYS A 343 49.92 -5.61 21.35
C LYS A 343 49.47 -6.08 19.96
N LYS A 344 48.28 -5.70 19.50
CA LYS A 344 47.88 -5.85 18.08
C LYS A 344 48.23 -4.57 17.30
N PRO A 345 48.74 -4.68 16.05
CA PRO A 345 49.07 -3.53 15.21
C PRO A 345 47.83 -2.92 14.56
N ILE A 346 47.82 -1.59 14.51
CA ILE A 346 46.88 -0.76 13.76
C ILE A 346 47.35 -0.74 12.30
N VAL A 347 46.52 -1.25 11.38
CA VAL A 347 46.77 -1.14 9.94
C VAL A 347 46.01 0.07 9.41
N HIS A 348 46.75 1.10 9.00
CA HIS A 348 46.24 2.25 8.26
C HIS A 348 45.99 1.86 6.79
N GLY A 349 44.72 1.81 6.40
CA GLY A 349 44.31 1.77 4.99
C GLY A 349 44.09 3.18 4.45
N THR A 350 45.04 3.68 3.68
CA THR A 350 44.91 4.92 2.88
C THR A 350 44.09 4.65 1.61
N ALA A 351 42.90 5.24 1.50
CA ALA A 351 42.11 5.25 0.26
C ALA A 351 42.28 6.58 -0.49
N LYS A 352 42.67 6.47 -1.77
CA LYS A 352 43.00 7.53 -2.72
C LYS A 352 41.77 8.37 -3.11
N LYS A 353 41.89 9.70 -2.97
CA LYS A 353 41.03 10.69 -3.67
C LYS A 353 41.30 10.64 -5.18
N LYS A 354 40.33 10.18 -5.99
CA LYS A 354 40.29 10.45 -7.44
C LYS A 354 39.59 11.80 -7.66
N LYS A 355 40.32 12.76 -8.23
CA LYS A 355 39.79 14.03 -8.75
C LYS A 355 39.14 13.76 -10.11
N ASN A 356 37.84 13.99 -10.23
CA ASN A 356 37.19 14.14 -11.53
C ASN A 356 37.30 15.60 -11.99
N LYS A 357 37.88 15.79 -13.18
CA LYS A 357 37.87 17.06 -13.93
C LYS A 357 36.49 17.25 -14.58
N PRO A 358 35.97 18.48 -14.67
CA PRO A 358 34.80 18.78 -15.50
C PRO A 358 35.18 18.91 -16.99
N PRO A 359 34.27 18.59 -17.93
CA PRO A 359 34.50 18.82 -19.35
C PRO A 359 34.43 20.31 -19.67
N LYS A 360 35.30 20.74 -20.60
CA LYS A 360 35.28 22.08 -21.19
C LYS A 360 34.15 22.19 -22.21
N LYS A 361 33.53 23.37 -22.24
CA LYS A 361 32.64 23.85 -23.31
C LYS A 361 33.40 24.05 -24.62
#